data_AF-D9WWY5-F1
#
_entry.id   AF-D9WWY5-F1
#
_cell.length_a   1.000
_cell.length_b   1.000
_cell.length_c   1.000
_cell.angle_alpha   90.00
_cell.angle_beta   90.00
_cell.angle_gamma   90.00
#
_symmetry.space_group_name_H-M   'P 1'
#
loop_
_entity.id
_entity.type
_entity.pdbx_description
1 polymer ?
#
loop_
_entity_poly.entity_id
_entity_poly.type
_entity_poly.pdbx_seq_one_letter_code
_entity_poly.pdbx_strand_id
1 'polypeptide(L)'
;MESGVPMGVSEDRLTAAARLKLLRLEFTAHPSSSRSTVTPSRTSTGGPPPTPANVAVIDHLVESRNEMVAYTRAIAPDAERAPVEAADVVDWVYQHTVHATSVQRMVRDAMVLRQSWEHALAMGDERPVRAAARWEACPNPTCGCWSLFYQPARRIVACVNGRCTNELGLPTVWELRQLAELVIARRNAVTAAAT
;
A
#
# COMPACT_ATOMS: atom_id res chain seq x y z
N MET A 1 -18.37 -13.25 -26.42
CA MET A 1 -18.33 -12.02 -25.61
C MET A 1 -17.31 -12.23 -24.51
N GLU A 2 -16.02 -12.08 -24.83
CA GLU A 2 -14.93 -12.16 -23.87
C GLU A 2 -14.89 -10.85 -23.08
N SER A 3 -15.21 -10.92 -21.79
CA SER A 3 -15.06 -9.80 -20.87
C SER A 3 -13.58 -9.69 -20.53
N GLY A 4 -12.89 -8.71 -21.12
CA GLY A 4 -11.56 -8.29 -20.71
C GLY A 4 -11.62 -7.74 -19.28
N VAL A 5 -11.21 -8.55 -18.32
CA VAL A 5 -11.01 -8.10 -16.93
C VAL A 5 -9.84 -7.10 -16.95
N PRO A 6 -9.99 -5.88 -16.40
CA PRO A 6 -8.88 -4.95 -16.30
C PRO A 6 -7.80 -5.55 -15.38
N MET A 7 -6.75 -6.08 -16.00
CA MET A 7 -5.65 -6.88 -15.42
C MET A 7 -4.84 -6.18 -14.31
N GLY A 8 -5.19 -4.98 -13.86
CA GLY A 8 -4.49 -4.27 -12.79
C GLY A 8 -5.28 -4.10 -11.49
N VAL A 9 -6.59 -3.94 -11.57
CA VAL A 9 -7.43 -3.59 -10.40
C VAL A 9 -7.76 -4.82 -9.56
N SER A 10 -7.96 -5.96 -10.22
CA SER A 10 -8.20 -7.25 -9.55
C SER A 10 -6.97 -7.75 -8.81
N GLU A 11 -5.78 -7.60 -9.39
CA GLU A 11 -4.52 -8.04 -8.77
C GLU A 11 -4.17 -7.20 -7.54
N ASP A 12 -4.34 -5.87 -7.60
CA ASP A 12 -4.13 -5.00 -6.44
C ASP A 12 -5.14 -5.27 -5.31
N ARG A 13 -6.41 -5.51 -5.65
CA ARG A 13 -7.46 -5.90 -4.70
C ARG A 13 -7.12 -7.22 -3.99
N LEU A 14 -6.79 -8.25 -4.78
CA LEU A 14 -6.43 -9.57 -4.26
C LEU A 14 -5.14 -9.52 -3.44
N THR A 15 -4.14 -8.74 -3.86
CA THR A 15 -2.88 -8.60 -3.13
C THR A 15 -3.04 -7.78 -1.85
N ALA A 16 -3.86 -6.72 -1.82
CA ALA A 16 -4.12 -5.95 -0.61
C ALA A 16 -4.83 -6.80 0.46
N ALA A 17 -5.92 -7.48 0.09
CA ALA A 17 -6.66 -8.36 0.98
C ALA A 17 -5.80 -9.56 1.46
N ALA A 18 -5.04 -10.20 0.55
CA ALA A 18 -4.17 -11.32 0.90
C ALA A 18 -3.02 -10.89 1.82
N ARG A 19 -2.36 -9.76 1.55
CA ARG A 19 -1.28 -9.23 2.40
C ARG A 19 -1.79 -8.84 3.78
N LEU A 20 -2.98 -8.28 3.86
CA LEU A 20 -3.63 -7.96 5.13
C LEU A 20 -3.95 -9.21 5.96
N LYS A 21 -4.44 -10.27 5.31
CA LYS A 21 -4.65 -11.57 5.95
C LYS A 21 -3.33 -12.17 6.44
N LEU A 22 -2.27 -12.12 5.62
CA LEU A 22 -0.94 -12.59 6.00
C LEU A 22 -0.35 -11.78 7.16
N LEU A 23 -0.48 -10.45 7.14
CA LEU A 23 -0.09 -9.58 8.25
C LEU A 23 -0.75 -10.00 9.56
N ARG A 24 -2.08 -10.15 9.54
CA ARG A 24 -2.84 -10.55 10.73
C ARG A 24 -2.36 -11.90 11.24
N LEU A 25 -2.11 -12.87 10.35
CA LEU A 25 -1.61 -14.19 10.70
C LEU A 25 -0.18 -14.12 11.27
N GLU A 26 0.75 -13.43 10.61
CA GLU A 26 2.14 -13.34 11.03
C GLU A 26 2.26 -12.66 12.40
N PHE A 27 1.55 -11.54 12.62
CA PHE A 27 1.60 -10.82 13.88
C PHE A 27 0.82 -11.49 15.02
N THR A 28 -0.12 -12.38 14.73
CA THR A 28 -0.80 -13.19 15.75
C THR A 28 -0.07 -14.50 16.07
N ALA A 29 0.61 -15.09 15.09
CA ALA A 29 1.36 -16.34 15.26
C ALA A 29 2.81 -16.12 15.75
N HIS A 30 3.46 -15.03 15.31
CA HIS A 30 4.88 -14.77 15.54
C HIS A 30 5.11 -13.32 15.94
N PRO A 31 4.82 -12.95 17.21
CA PRO A 31 5.13 -11.62 17.66
C PRO A 31 6.66 -11.47 17.73
N SER A 32 7.19 -10.59 16.88
CA SER A 32 8.57 -10.53 16.38
C SER A 32 9.65 -11.06 17.33
N SER A 33 10.34 -12.13 16.95
CA SER A 33 11.68 -12.42 17.49
C SER A 33 12.68 -11.54 16.72
N SER A 34 13.27 -10.58 17.43
CA SER A 34 14.40 -9.83 16.89
C SER A 34 15.57 -10.79 16.64
N ARG A 35 16.01 -10.80 15.40
CA ARG A 35 17.19 -11.46 14.82
C ARG A 35 18.39 -11.50 15.79
N SER A 36 18.73 -12.68 16.30
CA SER A 36 20.05 -12.99 16.87
C SER A 36 20.56 -14.32 16.29
N THR A 37 21.56 -14.22 15.43
CA THR A 37 22.41 -15.33 14.97
C THR A 37 23.34 -15.77 16.10
N VAL A 38 23.22 -17.02 16.60
CA VAL A 38 24.31 -17.95 17.00
C VAL A 38 23.70 -19.35 17.20
N THR A 39 24.28 -20.37 16.55
CA THR A 39 23.93 -21.82 16.65
C THR A 39 24.79 -22.53 17.72
N PRO A 40 24.50 -23.79 18.13
CA PRO A 40 23.38 -24.25 18.93
C PRO A 40 23.85 -24.79 20.31
N SER A 41 22.98 -24.75 21.32
CA SER A 41 23.11 -25.69 22.44
C SER A 41 21.73 -26.10 22.94
N ARG A 42 21.49 -27.41 22.97
CA ARG A 42 20.24 -28.01 23.45
C ARG A 42 20.14 -27.78 24.95
N THR A 43 19.22 -26.93 25.36
CA THR A 43 18.62 -26.97 26.70
C THR A 43 17.18 -26.50 26.57
N SER A 44 16.25 -27.38 26.95
CA SER A 44 14.82 -27.09 27.09
C SER A 44 14.65 -25.91 28.06
N THR A 45 14.58 -24.71 27.52
CA THR A 45 14.38 -23.47 28.27
C THR A 45 12.93 -23.06 28.05
N GLY A 46 12.21 -22.80 29.14
CA GLY A 46 10.82 -22.34 29.09
C GLY A 46 10.66 -21.25 28.02
N GLY A 47 9.71 -21.46 27.12
CA GLY A 47 9.48 -20.53 26.02
C GLY A 47 9.30 -19.11 26.57
N PRO A 48 9.86 -18.08 25.90
CA PRO A 48 9.60 -16.71 26.30
C PRO A 48 8.08 -16.49 26.34
N PRO A 49 7.57 -15.68 27.29
CA PRO A 49 6.17 -15.27 27.26
C PRO A 49 5.84 -14.74 25.85
N PRO A 50 4.64 -15.00 25.33
CA PRO A 50 4.27 -14.54 24.00
C PRO A 50 4.58 -13.05 23.90
N THR A 51 5.47 -12.68 22.98
CA THR A 51 5.85 -11.29 22.77
C THR A 51 4.56 -10.48 22.56
N PRO A 52 4.40 -9.31 23.18
CA PRO A 52 3.19 -8.52 22.99
C PRO A 52 3.00 -8.22 21.51
N ALA A 53 1.77 -8.43 21.01
CA ALA A 53 1.42 -8.08 19.64
C ALA A 53 1.83 -6.63 19.37
N ASN A 54 2.40 -6.35 18.20
CA ASN A 54 2.86 -5.00 17.85
C ASN A 54 1.63 -4.08 17.73
N VAL A 55 1.34 -3.35 18.81
CA VAL A 55 0.15 -2.50 18.96
C VAL A 55 0.07 -1.46 17.84
N ALA A 56 1.21 -0.92 17.40
CA ALA A 56 1.26 0.05 16.32
C ALA A 56 0.79 -0.52 14.97
N VAL A 57 0.98 -1.82 14.73
CA VAL A 57 0.47 -2.48 13.52
C VAL A 57 -1.05 -2.64 13.62
N ILE A 58 -1.56 -3.04 14.79
CA ILE A 58 -3.01 -3.18 15.01
C ILE A 58 -3.71 -1.82 14.85
N ASP A 59 -3.16 -0.76 15.44
CA ASP A 59 -3.70 0.59 15.31
C ASP A 59 -3.71 1.05 13.85
N HIS A 60 -2.62 0.79 13.11
CA HIS A 60 -2.55 1.09 11.69
C HIS A 60 -3.61 0.33 10.86
N LEU A 61 -3.87 -0.95 11.19
CA LEU A 61 -4.92 -1.71 10.50
C LEU A 61 -6.33 -1.13 10.76
N VAL A 62 -6.59 -0.70 12.00
CA VAL A 62 -7.85 -0.07 12.37
C VAL A 62 -8.01 1.29 11.67
N GLU A 63 -6.95 2.09 11.61
CA GLU A 63 -6.93 3.37 10.91
C GLU A 63 -7.17 3.20 9.41
N SER A 64 -6.44 2.29 8.75
CA SER A 64 -6.62 1.96 7.33
C SER A 64 -8.04 1.50 7.02
N ARG A 65 -8.65 0.68 7.90
CA ARG A 65 -10.05 0.29 7.78
C ARG A 65 -10.99 1.49 7.91
N ASN A 66 -10.80 2.33 8.93
CA ASN A 66 -11.68 3.48 9.16
C ASN A 66 -11.61 4.49 8.02
N GLU A 67 -10.43 4.69 7.44
CA GLU A 67 -10.25 5.51 6.24
C GLU A 67 -11.07 4.98 5.06
N MET A 68 -10.98 3.68 4.76
CA MET A 68 -11.76 3.03 3.70
C MET A 68 -13.27 3.15 3.92
N VAL A 69 -13.73 2.98 5.18
CA VAL A 69 -15.14 3.11 5.54
C VAL A 69 -15.63 4.55 5.43
N ALA A 70 -14.84 5.51 5.91
CA ALA A 70 -15.16 6.93 5.81
C ALA A 70 -15.24 7.37 4.34
N TYR A 71 -14.25 6.97 3.53
CA TYR A 71 -14.22 7.24 2.10
C TYR A 71 -15.47 6.69 1.39
N THR A 72 -15.81 5.43 1.66
CA THR A 72 -16.95 4.78 1.02
C THR A 72 -18.26 5.46 1.39
N ARG A 73 -18.46 5.81 2.67
CA ARG A 73 -19.66 6.52 3.12
C ARG A 73 -19.76 7.94 2.60
N ALA A 74 -18.64 8.59 2.31
CA ALA A 74 -18.64 9.90 1.66
C ALA A 74 -19.17 9.84 0.22
N ILE A 75 -19.06 8.69 -0.44
CA ILE A 75 -19.54 8.46 -1.82
C ILE A 75 -20.95 7.84 -1.82
N ALA A 76 -21.17 6.84 -0.97
CA ALA A 76 -22.41 6.09 -0.81
C ALA A 76 -22.85 6.15 0.66
N PRO A 77 -23.57 7.22 1.05
CA PRO A 77 -23.97 7.43 2.46
C PRO A 77 -24.88 6.33 3.01
N ASP A 78 -25.60 5.64 2.14
CA ASP A 78 -26.50 4.52 2.41
C ASP A 78 -25.81 3.14 2.37
N ALA A 79 -24.48 3.11 2.20
CA ALA A 79 -23.72 1.87 2.17
C ALA A 79 -23.97 1.02 3.43
N GLU A 80 -24.15 -0.28 3.22
CA GLU A 80 -24.40 -1.24 4.30
C GLU A 80 -23.25 -1.24 5.32
N ARG A 81 -23.46 -1.90 6.46
CA ARG A 81 -22.42 -1.98 7.49
C ARG A 81 -21.15 -2.62 6.91
N ALA A 82 -20.03 -1.90 7.02
CA ALA A 82 -18.73 -2.40 6.60
C ALA A 82 -18.38 -3.71 7.34
N PRO A 83 -17.76 -4.69 6.66
CA PRO A 83 -17.32 -5.95 7.24
C PRO A 83 -16.43 -5.74 8.48
N VAL A 84 -16.46 -6.75 9.36
CA VAL A 84 -15.55 -6.81 10.52
C VAL A 84 -14.17 -7.27 10.07
N GLU A 85 -14.13 -8.25 9.15
CA GLU A 85 -12.91 -8.80 8.62
C GLU A 85 -12.24 -7.84 7.64
N ALA A 86 -11.00 -7.46 7.95
CA ALA A 86 -10.30 -6.40 7.25
C ALA A 86 -10.03 -6.75 5.76
N ALA A 87 -9.84 -8.05 5.46
CA ALA A 87 -9.67 -8.53 4.09
C ALA A 87 -10.91 -8.27 3.20
N ASP A 88 -12.10 -8.31 3.79
CA ASP A 88 -13.38 -8.13 3.06
C ASP A 88 -13.74 -6.65 2.88
N VAL A 89 -13.07 -5.75 3.62
CA VAL A 89 -13.35 -4.31 3.54
C VAL A 89 -13.00 -3.76 2.16
N VAL A 90 -11.89 -4.21 1.56
CA VAL A 90 -11.48 -3.75 0.21
C VAL A 90 -12.58 -4.09 -0.79
N ASP A 91 -13.05 -5.33 -0.79
CA ASP A 91 -14.12 -5.81 -1.66
C ASP A 91 -15.42 -5.03 -1.46
N TRP A 92 -15.78 -4.79 -0.20
CA TRP A 92 -16.92 -3.97 0.17
C TRP A 92 -16.82 -2.53 -0.34
N VAL A 93 -15.64 -1.89 -0.26
CA VAL A 93 -15.40 -0.55 -0.84
C VAL A 93 -15.66 -0.58 -2.34
N TYR A 94 -15.12 -1.55 -3.07
CA TYR A 94 -15.31 -1.65 -4.53
C TYR A 94 -16.79 -1.82 -4.90
N GLN A 95 -17.52 -2.67 -4.19
CA GLN A 95 -18.95 -2.89 -4.43
C GLN A 95 -19.76 -1.60 -4.23
N HIS A 96 -19.51 -0.88 -3.14
CA HIS A 96 -20.28 0.31 -2.78
C HIS A 96 -19.83 1.59 -3.50
N THR A 97 -18.70 1.55 -4.21
CA THR A 97 -18.20 2.70 -5.01
C THR A 97 -18.20 2.41 -6.51
N VAL A 98 -18.93 1.38 -6.97
CA VAL A 98 -18.99 1.04 -8.39
C VAL A 98 -19.54 2.18 -9.26
N HIS A 99 -20.51 2.92 -8.73
CA HIS A 99 -21.17 4.06 -9.36
C HIS A 99 -20.39 5.38 -9.23
N ALA A 100 -19.23 5.36 -8.55
CA ALA A 100 -18.43 6.55 -8.35
C ALA A 100 -17.90 7.13 -9.67
N THR A 101 -17.70 8.45 -9.71
CA THR A 101 -17.07 9.15 -10.83
C THR A 101 -15.66 8.63 -11.11
N SER A 102 -15.11 8.90 -12.30
CA SER A 102 -13.75 8.48 -12.65
C SER A 102 -12.70 8.99 -11.65
N VAL A 103 -12.81 10.25 -11.21
CA VAL A 103 -11.91 10.85 -10.22
C VAL A 103 -12.03 10.14 -8.87
N GLN A 104 -13.24 9.88 -8.40
CA GLN A 104 -13.45 9.13 -7.15
C GLN A 104 -12.92 7.68 -7.27
N ARG A 105 -13.09 7.00 -8.39
CA ARG A 105 -12.49 5.66 -8.58
C ARG A 105 -10.96 5.73 -8.53
N MET A 106 -10.35 6.75 -9.14
CA MET A 106 -8.91 6.96 -9.10
C MET A 106 -8.40 7.18 -7.66
N VAL A 107 -9.08 8.02 -6.87
CA VAL A 107 -8.73 8.27 -5.47
C VAL A 107 -8.86 6.99 -4.64
N ARG A 108 -9.94 6.22 -4.84
CA ARG A 108 -10.13 4.91 -4.19
C ARG A 108 -8.99 3.97 -4.50
N ASP A 109 -8.67 3.80 -5.78
CA ASP A 109 -7.67 2.83 -6.23
C ASP A 109 -6.28 3.21 -5.72
N ALA A 110 -5.95 4.52 -5.69
CA ALA A 110 -4.72 5.02 -5.11
C ALA A 110 -4.64 4.79 -3.59
N MET A 111 -5.76 4.99 -2.87
CA MET A 111 -5.86 4.68 -1.44
C MET A 111 -5.61 3.19 -1.17
N VAL A 112 -6.29 2.30 -1.90
CA VAL A 112 -6.12 0.84 -1.75
C VAL A 112 -4.68 0.42 -2.06
N LEU A 113 -4.09 0.96 -3.14
CA LEU A 113 -2.70 0.67 -3.50
C LEU A 113 -1.72 1.16 -2.43
N ARG A 114 -1.89 2.38 -1.92
CA ARG A 114 -1.07 2.92 -0.82
C ARG A 114 -1.13 2.02 0.41
N GLN A 115 -2.33 1.65 0.87
CA GLN A 115 -2.49 0.78 2.03
C GLN A 115 -1.84 -0.59 1.78
N SER A 116 -1.92 -1.14 0.57
CA SER A 116 -1.24 -2.40 0.21
C SER A 116 0.30 -2.31 0.37
N TRP A 117 0.87 -1.13 0.11
CA TRP A 117 2.29 -0.87 0.28
C TRP A 117 2.67 -0.65 1.74
N GLU A 118 1.87 0.10 2.49
CA GLU A 118 2.07 0.29 3.93
C GLU A 118 2.04 -1.05 4.66
N HIS A 119 1.11 -1.93 4.29
CA HIS A 119 1.05 -3.31 4.76
C HIS A 119 2.31 -4.11 4.39
N ALA A 120 2.77 -4.03 3.14
CA ALA A 120 4.01 -4.72 2.72
C ALA A 120 5.22 -4.22 3.52
N LEU A 121 5.35 -2.91 3.71
CA LEU A 121 6.41 -2.30 4.50
C LEU A 121 6.35 -2.70 5.98
N ALA A 122 5.15 -2.85 6.55
CA ALA A 122 4.97 -3.36 7.91
C ALA A 122 5.43 -4.82 8.06
N MET A 123 5.35 -5.63 6.99
CA MET A 123 5.94 -6.98 6.91
C MET A 123 7.45 -6.98 6.61
N GLY A 124 8.07 -5.81 6.42
CA GLY A 124 9.46 -5.71 5.96
C GLY A 124 9.67 -6.03 4.48
N ASP A 125 8.60 -6.11 3.68
CA ASP A 125 8.68 -6.27 2.23
C ASP A 125 8.59 -4.92 1.51
N GLU A 126 9.76 -4.39 1.13
CA GLU A 126 9.87 -3.14 0.38
C GLU A 126 9.77 -3.32 -1.14
N ARG A 127 9.78 -4.58 -1.63
CA ARG A 127 9.87 -4.86 -3.07
C ARG A 127 8.73 -4.23 -3.87
N PRO A 128 7.45 -4.26 -3.42
CA PRO A 128 6.36 -3.65 -4.18
C PRO A 128 6.55 -2.14 -4.38
N VAL A 129 6.98 -1.42 -3.35
CA VAL A 129 7.20 0.04 -3.40
C VAL A 129 8.40 0.37 -4.27
N ARG A 130 9.50 -0.37 -4.12
CA ARG A 130 10.71 -0.19 -4.94
C ARG A 130 10.44 -0.48 -6.41
N ALA A 131 9.68 -1.52 -6.71
CA ALA A 131 9.29 -1.86 -8.07
C ALA A 131 8.41 -0.76 -8.68
N ALA A 132 7.40 -0.27 -7.94
CA ALA A 132 6.56 0.82 -8.39
C ALA A 132 7.38 2.09 -8.66
N ALA A 133 8.14 2.57 -7.67
CA ALA A 133 8.97 3.77 -7.79
C ALA A 133 9.91 3.71 -9.01
N ARG A 134 10.57 2.57 -9.24
CA ARG A 134 11.50 2.41 -10.37
C ARG A 134 10.86 2.69 -11.74
N TRP A 135 9.58 2.41 -11.91
CA TRP A 135 8.89 2.56 -13.19
C TRP A 135 8.09 3.86 -13.31
N GLU A 136 8.11 4.70 -12.28
CA GLU A 136 7.45 5.99 -12.33
C GLU A 136 8.39 7.10 -12.80
N ALA A 137 7.86 7.95 -13.67
CA ALA A 137 8.53 9.16 -14.09
C ALA A 137 8.51 10.18 -12.95
N CYS A 138 9.58 10.98 -12.85
CA CYS A 138 9.68 12.09 -11.91
C CYS A 138 8.53 13.08 -12.16
N PRO A 139 7.69 13.37 -11.16
CA PRO A 139 6.56 14.28 -11.30
C PRO A 139 6.94 15.71 -11.66
N ASN A 140 8.19 16.12 -11.39
CA ASN A 140 8.65 17.44 -11.78
C ASN A 140 8.76 17.53 -13.32
N PRO A 141 7.96 18.39 -13.99
CA PRO A 141 7.90 18.47 -15.45
C PRO A 141 9.21 18.95 -16.08
N THR A 142 10.05 19.66 -15.32
CA THR A 142 11.37 20.10 -15.80
C THR A 142 12.43 19.01 -15.69
N CYS A 143 12.21 18.02 -14.83
CA CYS A 143 13.15 16.91 -14.62
C CYS A 143 12.91 15.76 -15.59
N GLY A 144 11.67 15.26 -15.68
CA GLY A 144 11.26 14.20 -16.63
C GLY A 144 12.04 12.88 -16.56
N CYS A 145 12.79 12.62 -15.49
CA CYS A 145 13.65 11.43 -15.39
C CYS A 145 12.86 10.20 -14.91
N TRP A 146 13.39 9.00 -15.18
CA TRP A 146 12.75 7.71 -14.83
C TRP A 146 13.46 7.02 -13.66
N SER A 147 13.84 7.79 -12.65
CA SER A 147 14.77 7.35 -11.62
C SER A 147 14.33 7.78 -10.23
N LEU A 148 13.10 7.41 -9.88
CA LEU A 148 12.63 7.51 -8.51
C LEU A 148 13.20 6.36 -7.66
N PHE A 149 13.62 6.69 -6.45
CA PHE A 149 14.23 5.76 -5.50
C PHE A 149 13.49 5.83 -4.17
N TYR A 150 13.03 4.68 -3.69
CA TYR A 150 12.42 4.56 -2.37
C TYR A 150 13.49 4.56 -1.28
N GLN A 151 13.33 5.42 -0.26
CA GLN A 151 14.21 5.54 0.90
C GLN A 151 13.54 4.90 2.13
N PRO A 152 13.91 3.67 2.52
CA PRO A 152 13.19 2.92 3.55
C PRO A 152 13.17 3.59 4.92
N ALA A 153 14.30 4.20 5.31
CA ALA A 153 14.46 4.87 6.60
C ALA A 153 13.48 6.02 6.81
N ARG A 154 12.99 6.64 5.72
CA ARG A 154 12.10 7.80 5.75
C ARG A 154 10.70 7.50 5.19
N ARG A 155 10.50 6.32 4.60
CA ARG A 155 9.27 5.92 3.90
C ARG A 155 8.82 6.93 2.83
N ILE A 156 9.78 7.50 2.11
CA ILE A 156 9.55 8.45 1.01
C ILE A 156 10.19 7.94 -0.27
N VAL A 157 9.73 8.48 -1.39
CA VAL A 157 10.36 8.33 -2.69
C VAL A 157 11.09 9.61 -3.04
N ALA A 158 12.32 9.53 -3.53
CA ALA A 158 13.11 10.68 -3.93
C ALA A 158 13.55 10.56 -5.38
N CYS A 159 13.72 11.70 -6.05
CA CYS A 159 14.36 11.73 -7.36
C CYS A 159 15.87 11.56 -7.17
N VAL A 160 16.50 10.62 -7.89
CA VAL A 160 17.97 10.48 -7.84
C VAL A 160 18.69 11.47 -8.75
N ASN A 161 17.96 12.21 -9.61
CA ASN A 161 18.55 13.28 -10.39
C ASN A 161 18.92 14.43 -9.44
N GLY A 162 20.22 14.64 -9.23
CA GLY A 162 20.72 15.71 -8.36
C GLY A 162 20.36 17.14 -8.81
N ARG A 163 19.77 17.30 -10.00
CA ARG A 163 19.21 18.57 -10.48
C ARG A 163 17.74 18.77 -10.09
N CYS A 164 17.05 17.71 -9.66
CA CYS A 164 15.67 17.79 -9.19
C CYS A 164 15.65 18.06 -7.69
N THR A 165 15.81 19.34 -7.35
CA THR A 165 15.85 19.81 -5.97
C THR A 165 14.68 20.74 -5.66
N ASN A 166 14.32 20.83 -4.38
CA ASN A 166 13.43 21.88 -3.86
C ASN A 166 14.18 23.22 -3.68
N GLU A 167 13.49 24.22 -3.15
CA GLU A 167 14.02 25.57 -2.89
C GLU A 167 15.22 25.59 -1.93
N LEU A 168 15.40 24.52 -1.14
CA LEU A 168 16.51 24.35 -0.20
C LEU A 168 17.70 23.57 -0.81
N GLY A 169 17.66 23.25 -2.10
CA GLY A 169 18.68 22.45 -2.77
C GLY A 169 18.67 20.97 -2.36
N LEU A 170 17.64 20.50 -1.64
CA LEU A 170 17.48 19.09 -1.28
C LEU A 170 16.71 18.34 -2.38
N PRO A 171 16.97 17.03 -2.59
CA PRO A 171 16.20 16.26 -3.55
C PRO A 171 14.71 16.40 -3.32
N THR A 172 13.93 16.57 -4.40
CA THR A 172 12.47 16.53 -4.30
C THR A 172 12.04 15.14 -3.85
N VAL A 173 11.11 15.10 -2.90
CA VAL A 173 10.60 13.87 -2.31
C VAL A 173 9.08 13.80 -2.41
N TRP A 174 8.56 12.58 -2.45
CA TRP A 174 7.15 12.27 -2.52
C TRP A 174 6.78 11.23 -1.47
N GLU A 175 5.59 11.38 -0.93
CA GLU A 175 4.99 10.39 -0.03
C GLU A 175 4.47 9.18 -0.79
N LEU A 176 4.24 8.07 -0.09
CA LEU A 176 3.64 6.86 -0.67
C LEU A 176 2.27 7.14 -1.30
N ARG A 177 1.50 8.06 -0.72
CA ARG A 177 0.22 8.52 -1.29
C ARG A 177 0.40 9.10 -2.68
N GLN A 178 1.33 10.04 -2.82
CA GLN A 178 1.59 10.70 -4.10
C GLN A 178 2.11 9.69 -5.13
N LEU A 179 2.96 8.75 -4.70
CA LEU A 179 3.41 7.65 -5.58
C LEU A 179 2.23 6.78 -6.06
N ALA A 180 1.29 6.45 -5.17
CA ALA A 180 0.14 5.61 -5.52
C ALA A 180 -0.78 6.33 -6.52
N GLU A 181 -1.02 7.62 -6.31
CA GLU A 181 -1.78 8.48 -7.23
C GLU A 181 -1.14 8.48 -8.63
N LEU A 182 0.19 8.60 -8.72
CA LEU A 182 0.93 8.56 -10.00
C LEU A 182 0.81 7.20 -10.70
N VAL A 183 1.00 6.10 -9.96
CA VAL A 183 0.90 4.74 -10.52
C VAL A 183 -0.49 4.48 -11.09
N ILE A 184 -1.55 4.86 -10.36
CA ILE A 184 -2.93 4.68 -10.83
C ILE A 184 -3.22 5.59 -12.02
N ALA A 185 -2.78 6.85 -11.99
CA ALA A 185 -2.95 7.76 -13.12
C ALA A 185 -2.29 7.21 -14.40
N ARG A 186 -1.07 6.68 -14.29
CA ARG A 186 -0.36 6.05 -15.42
C ARG A 186 -1.09 4.81 -15.93
N ARG A 187 -1.51 3.91 -15.04
CA ARG A 187 -2.27 2.70 -15.43
C ARG A 187 -3.55 3.07 -16.18
N ASN A 188 -4.31 4.03 -15.66
CA ASN A 188 -5.54 4.50 -16.31
C ASN A 188 -5.26 5.12 -17.69
N ALA A 189 -4.19 5.90 -17.82
CA ALA A 189 -3.79 6.49 -19.11
C ALA A 189 -3.42 5.41 -20.14
N VAL A 190 -2.68 4.37 -19.73
CA VAL A 190 -2.33 3.23 -20.61
C VAL A 190 -3.58 2.46 -21.04
N THR A 191 -4.52 2.20 -20.11
CA THR A 191 -5.77 1.52 -20.44
C THR A 191 -6.63 2.34 -21.41
N ALA A 192 -6.75 3.66 -21.18
CA ALA A 192 -7.50 4.54 -22.06
C ALA A 192 -6.90 4.67 -23.47
N ALA A 193 -5.58 4.54 -23.61
CA ALA A 193 -4.93 4.55 -24.93
C ALA A 193 -5.07 3.23 -25.71
N ALA A 194 -5.45 2.13 -25.04
CA ALA A 194 -5.61 0.81 -25.63
C ALA A 194 -7.03 0.51 -26.13
N THR A 195 -8.01 1.34 -25.77
CA THR A 195 -9.42 1.28 -26.18
C THR A 195 -9.71 2.21 -27.34
#